data_AF-W9XE06-F1
#
_entry.id   AF-W9XE06-F1
#
_cell.length_a   1.000
_cell.length_b   1.000
_cell.length_c   1.000
_cell.angle_alpha   90.00
_cell.angle_beta   90.00
_cell.angle_gamma   90.00
#
_symmetry.space_group_name_H-M   'P 1'
#
loop_
_entity.id
_entity.type
_entity.pdbx_description
1 polymer ?
#
loop_
_entity_poly.entity_id
_entity_poly.type
_entity_poly.pdbx_seq_one_letter_code
_entity_poly.pdbx_strand_id
1 'polypeptide(L)'
;MAVFLARTQTLHMFGPGDMRYLTPEKNEVEAIWSTEDQIIWKDENPPFQMRGGGYYYETWALKDGEWLVKSLRLERTYMKVPFDKTRTSRKVTAQITALNEVKI
;
A
#
# COMPACT_ATOMS: atom_id res chain seq x y z
N MET A 1 8.92 -14.55 -4.36
CA MET A 1 8.47 -13.14 -4.25
C MET A 1 7.63 -12.83 -2.99
N ALA A 2 7.20 -13.81 -2.17
CA ALA A 2 6.31 -13.54 -1.02
C ALA A 2 6.99 -13.13 0.31
N VAL A 3 8.32 -13.25 0.42
CA VAL A 3 9.02 -13.05 1.72
C VAL A 3 9.06 -11.58 2.16
N PHE A 4 9.01 -10.64 1.21
CA PHE A 4 9.11 -9.20 1.49
C PHE A 4 7.94 -8.67 2.34
N LEU A 5 6.71 -9.17 2.10
CA LEU A 5 5.53 -8.77 2.87
C LEU A 5 5.30 -9.63 4.11
N ALA A 6 5.90 -10.82 4.21
CA ALA A 6 5.67 -11.74 5.33
C ALA A 6 6.03 -11.14 6.70
N ARG A 7 6.92 -10.14 6.73
CA ARG A 7 7.37 -9.44 7.95
C ARG A 7 6.78 -8.04 8.09
N THR A 8 5.87 -7.66 7.19
CA THR A 8 5.17 -6.38 7.28
C THR A 8 4.04 -6.46 8.30
N GLN A 9 3.94 -5.43 9.12
CA GLN A 9 2.76 -5.23 9.95
C GLN A 9 1.84 -4.27 9.21
N THR A 10 0.64 -4.73 8.89
CA THR A 10 -0.35 -3.94 8.17
C THR A 10 -1.61 -3.76 9.02
N LEU A 11 -2.19 -2.58 8.93
CA LEU A 11 -3.54 -2.29 9.41
C LEU A 11 -4.30 -1.68 8.24
N HIS A 12 -5.44 -2.26 7.91
CA HIS A 12 -6.37 -1.71 6.92
C HIS A 12 -7.67 -1.40 7.63
N MET A 13 -7.98 -0.12 7.70
CA MET A 13 -9.26 0.38 8.17
C MET A 13 -10.14 0.62 6.96
N PHE A 14 -11.38 0.17 7.03
CA PHE A 14 -12.37 0.39 6.00
C PHE A 14 -13.52 1.21 6.58
N GLY A 15 -13.98 2.20 5.83
CA GLY A 15 -15.22 2.90 6.17
C GLY A 15 -16.46 2.11 5.75
N PRO A 16 -17.65 2.70 5.93
CA PRO A 16 -18.89 2.13 5.39
C PRO A 16 -18.76 1.89 3.89
N GLY A 17 -19.27 0.74 3.44
CA GLY A 17 -19.32 0.40 2.02
C GLY A 17 -20.54 0.98 1.34
N ASP A 18 -20.36 1.45 0.12
CA ASP A 18 -21.45 1.68 -0.83
C ASP A 18 -21.53 0.47 -1.77
N MET A 19 -22.70 -0.16 -1.86
CA MET A 19 -22.88 -1.43 -2.55
C MET A 19 -24.15 -1.40 -3.40
N ARG A 20 -24.06 -1.94 -4.61
CA ARG A 20 -25.23 -2.18 -5.46
C ARG A 20 -25.10 -3.46 -6.26
N TYR A 21 -26.23 -4.09 -6.58
CA TYR A 21 -26.24 -5.19 -7.54
C TYR A 21 -25.81 -4.69 -8.92
N LEU A 22 -24.82 -5.36 -9.49
CA LEU A 22 -24.39 -5.13 -10.87
C LEU A 22 -25.27 -5.95 -11.83
N THR A 23 -25.46 -7.23 -11.51
CA THR A 23 -26.36 -8.15 -12.22
C THR A 23 -27.07 -9.04 -11.19
N PRO A 24 -28.31 -8.68 -10.78
CA PRO A 24 -29.08 -9.46 -9.79
C PRO A 24 -29.24 -10.94 -10.18
N GLU A 25 -29.44 -11.22 -11.47
CA GLU A 25 -29.65 -12.56 -12.00
C GLU A 25 -28.40 -13.45 -11.97
N LYS A 26 -27.21 -12.86 -11.82
CA LYS A 26 -25.93 -13.57 -11.68
C LYS A 26 -25.36 -13.46 -10.27
N ASN A 27 -26.10 -12.85 -9.34
CA ASN A 27 -25.64 -12.53 -7.99
C ASN A 27 -24.27 -11.84 -8.03
N GLU A 28 -24.15 -10.77 -8.83
CA GLU A 28 -22.95 -9.91 -8.82
C GLU A 28 -23.26 -8.56 -8.18
N VAL A 29 -22.33 -8.10 -7.34
CA VAL A 29 -22.40 -6.83 -6.62
C VAL A 29 -21.14 -6.04 -6.90
N GLU A 30 -21.27 -4.73 -7.07
CA GLU A 30 -20.13 -3.82 -6.95
C GLU A 30 -20.14 -3.17 -5.58
N ALA A 31 -18.93 -2.95 -5.05
CA ALA A 31 -18.72 -2.33 -3.76
C ALA A 31 -17.61 -1.28 -3.85
N ILE A 32 -17.84 -0.14 -3.21
CA ILE A 32 -16.85 0.90 -3.00
C ILE A 32 -16.58 0.99 -1.52
N TRP A 33 -15.31 0.80 -1.14
CA TRP A 33 -14.87 0.91 0.26
C TRP A 33 -13.87 2.05 0.38
N SER A 34 -14.15 3.02 1.24
CA SER A 34 -13.09 3.94 1.69
C SER A 34 -12.09 3.16 2.54
N THR A 35 -10.80 3.43 2.38
CA THR A 35 -9.74 2.75 3.11
C THR A 35 -8.69 3.72 3.63
N GLU A 36 -8.18 3.43 4.82
CA GLU A 36 -6.91 3.93 5.31
C GLU A 36 -6.00 2.75 5.65
N ASP A 37 -4.75 2.81 5.21
CA ASP A 37 -3.76 1.77 5.45
C ASP A 37 -2.53 2.29 6.18
N GLN A 38 -2.01 1.46 7.08
CA GLN A 38 -0.71 1.62 7.70
C GLN A 38 0.12 0.38 7.42
N ILE A 39 1.33 0.58 6.89
CA ILE A 39 2.27 -0.50 6.59
C ILE A 39 3.60 -0.19 7.29
N ILE A 40 4.10 -1.14 8.08
CA ILE A 40 5.33 -0.99 8.87
C ILE A 40 6.27 -2.15 8.55
N TRP A 41 7.48 -1.80 8.12
CA TRP A 41 8.63 -2.70 8.00
C TRP A 41 9.60 -2.42 9.14
N LYS A 42 9.46 -3.18 10.24
CA LYS A 42 10.26 -2.98 11.45
C LYS A 42 11.71 -3.48 11.34
N ASP A 43 11.95 -4.45 10.46
CA ASP A 43 13.26 -5.09 10.30
C ASP A 43 14.20 -4.31 9.37
N GLU A 44 13.71 -3.25 8.71
CA GLU A 44 14.53 -2.33 7.93
C GLU A 44 15.36 -1.44 8.86
N ASN A 45 16.54 -1.00 8.39
CA ASN A 45 17.41 -0.07 9.12
C ASN A 45 17.74 1.15 8.25
N PRO A 46 17.12 2.33 8.48
CA PRO A 46 16.13 2.61 9.53
C PRO A 46 14.76 1.95 9.26
N PRO A 47 13.92 1.74 10.29
CA PRO A 47 12.57 1.23 10.10
C PRO A 47 11.77 2.08 9.12
N PHE A 48 11.04 1.42 8.23
CA PHE A 48 10.22 2.09 7.24
C PHE A 48 8.74 1.97 7.62
N GLN A 49 8.01 3.08 7.53
CA GLN A 49 6.57 3.11 7.72
C GLN A 49 5.92 3.86 6.57
N MET A 50 4.69 3.50 6.23
CA MET A 50 3.90 4.18 5.23
C MET A 50 2.47 4.28 5.74
N ARG A 51 1.84 5.43 5.48
CA ARG A 51 0.40 5.61 5.66
C ARG A 51 -0.22 6.02 4.34
N GLY A 52 -1.40 5.53 4.05
CA GLY A 52 -2.12 5.90 2.84
C GLY A 52 -3.61 5.81 3.02
N GLY A 53 -4.31 6.16 1.98
CA GLY A 53 -5.75 5.99 1.91
C GLY A 53 -6.27 6.18 0.50
N GLY A 54 -7.55 5.86 0.33
CA GLY A 54 -8.20 5.89 -0.96
C GLY A 54 -9.48 5.07 -0.97
N TYR A 55 -9.77 4.49 -2.13
CA TYR A 55 -10.97 3.69 -2.34
C TYR A 55 -10.64 2.38 -3.03
N TYR A 56 -11.16 1.29 -2.49
CA TYR A 56 -11.26 0.03 -3.22
C TYR A 56 -12.53 0.05 -4.05
N TYR A 57 -12.38 -0.26 -5.34
CA TYR A 57 -13.45 -0.55 -6.26
C TYR A 57 -13.44 -2.05 -6.52
N GLU A 58 -14.48 -2.73 -6.06
CA GLU A 58 -14.56 -4.18 -6.09
C GLU A 58 -15.79 -4.65 -6.84
N THR A 59 -15.67 -5.82 -7.47
CA THR A 59 -16.82 -6.61 -7.87
C THR A 59 -16.77 -7.95 -7.17
N TRP A 60 -17.93 -8.41 -6.71
CA TRP A 60 -18.12 -9.65 -5.97
C TRP A 60 -19.13 -10.52 -6.72
N ALA A 61 -18.92 -11.83 -6.70
CA ALA A 61 -19.83 -12.80 -7.29
C ALA A 61 -20.11 -13.94 -6.30
N LEU A 62 -21.38 -14.33 -6.18
CA LEU A 62 -21.76 -15.51 -5.42
C LEU A 62 -21.47 -16.77 -6.25
N LYS A 63 -20.56 -17.61 -5.78
CA LYS A 63 -20.24 -18.91 -6.38
C LYS A 63 -20.32 -19.99 -5.32
N ASP A 64 -21.08 -21.05 -5.59
CA ASP A 64 -21.22 -22.20 -4.69
C ASP A 64 -21.64 -21.81 -3.26
N GLY A 65 -22.44 -20.75 -3.12
CA GLY A 65 -22.90 -20.23 -1.83
C GLY A 65 -21.94 -19.25 -1.14
N GLU A 66 -20.80 -18.93 -1.74
CA GLU A 66 -19.78 -18.04 -1.17
C GLU A 66 -19.58 -16.78 -2.03
N TRP A 67 -19.49 -15.62 -1.37
CA TRP A 67 -19.15 -14.36 -2.03
C TRP A 67 -17.64 -14.29 -2.24
N LEU A 68 -17.22 -14.24 -3.50
CA LEU A 68 -15.83 -14.15 -3.89
C LEU A 68 -15.54 -12.83 -4.61
N VAL A 69 -14.40 -12.23 -4.31
CA VAL A 69 -13.90 -11.06 -5.04
C VAL A 69 -13.58 -11.48 -6.48
N LYS A 70 -14.31 -10.90 -7.43
CA LYS A 70 -14.13 -11.10 -8.87
C LYS A 70 -13.12 -10.11 -9.44
N SER A 71 -13.16 -8.85 -8.98
CA SER A 71 -12.15 -7.84 -9.32
C SER A 71 -11.91 -6.92 -8.14
N LEU A 72 -10.68 -6.43 -7.99
CA LEU A 72 -10.30 -5.47 -6.97
C LEU A 72 -9.33 -4.45 -7.57
N ARG A 73 -9.62 -3.17 -7.34
CA ARG A 73 -8.77 -2.06 -7.77
C ARG A 73 -8.70 -1.02 -6.65
N LEU A 74 -7.49 -0.74 -6.17
CA LEU A 74 -7.24 0.34 -5.25
C LEU A 74 -6.91 1.62 -6.00
N GLU A 75 -7.68 2.68 -5.78
CA GLU A 75 -7.31 4.04 -6.16
C GLU A 75 -6.84 4.79 -4.92
N ARG A 76 -5.55 5.13 -4.87
CA ARG A 76 -4.97 5.90 -3.75
C ARG A 76 -5.23 7.39 -3.93
N THR A 77 -5.80 8.02 -2.92
CA THR A 77 -5.97 9.48 -2.86
C THR A 77 -4.81 10.17 -2.16
N TYR A 78 -4.13 9.47 -1.25
CA TYR A 78 -2.91 9.96 -0.64
C TYR A 78 -1.96 8.84 -0.23
N MET A 79 -0.69 9.21 -0.10
CA MET A 79 0.36 8.37 0.46
C MET A 79 1.35 9.26 1.21
N LYS A 80 1.66 8.89 2.44
CA LYS A 80 2.62 9.54 3.32
C LYS A 80 3.71 8.54 3.67
N VAL A 81 4.91 8.82 3.20
CA VAL A 81 6.14 8.13 3.60
C VAL A 81 6.99 9.11 4.43
N PRO A 82 7.66 8.67 5.50
CA PRO A 82 8.62 9.48 6.22
C PRO A 82 9.68 9.99 5.26
N PHE A 83 9.83 11.30 5.21
CA PHE A 83 10.92 11.92 4.47
C PHE A 83 12.19 11.84 5.32
N ASP A 84 13.13 10.97 4.93
CA ASP A 84 14.44 10.91 5.58
C ASP A 84 15.37 11.99 5.01
N LYS A 85 15.55 13.09 5.75
CA LYS A 85 16.51 14.15 5.43
C LYS A 85 17.97 13.67 5.44
N THR A 86 18.27 12.56 6.12
CA THR A 86 19.65 12.07 6.33
C THR A 86 20.14 11.17 5.18
N ARG A 87 19.25 10.54 4.42
CA ARG A 87 19.63 9.71 3.27
C ARG A 87 20.22 10.53 2.12
N THR A 88 19.74 11.76 1.93
CA THR A 88 20.25 12.68 0.91
C THR A 88 21.59 13.28 1.34
N SER A 89 21.76 13.63 2.63
CA SER A 89 23.02 14.21 3.11
C SER A 89 24.17 13.22 3.11
N ARG A 90 23.94 11.93 3.45
CA ARG A 90 24.99 10.89 3.38
C ARG A 90 25.53 10.67 1.96
N LYS A 91 24.67 10.74 0.92
CA LYS A 91 25.13 10.63 -0.48
C LYS A 91 26.00 11.82 -0.89
N VAL A 92 25.66 13.03 -0.44
CA VAL A 92 26.45 14.24 -0.74
C VAL A 92 27.81 14.19 -0.03
N THR A 93 27.86 13.80 1.25
CA THR A 93 29.13 13.69 1.99
C THR A 93 30.03 12.60 1.43
N ALA A 94 29.49 11.42 1.07
CA ALA A 94 30.28 10.34 0.48
C ALA A 94 30.88 10.70 -0.89
N GLN A 95 30.16 11.46 -1.72
CA GLN A 95 30.71 11.97 -2.98
C GLN A 95 31.84 12.99 -2.77
N ILE A 96 31.74 13.85 -1.75
CA ILE A 96 32.79 14.84 -1.45
C ILE A 96 34.05 14.17 -0.92
N THR A 97 33.94 13.14 -0.07
CA THR A 97 35.11 12.39 0.41
C THR A 97 35.78 11.60 -0.72
N ALA A 98 35.00 10.92 -1.58
CA ALA A 98 35.54 10.19 -2.73
C ALA A 98 36.23 11.10 -3.77
N LEU A 99 35.81 12.36 -3.91
CA LEU A 99 36.47 13.34 -4.78
C LEU A 99 37.79 13.88 -4.20
N ASN A 100 37.97 13.85 -2.89
CA ASN A 100 39.19 14.31 -2.23
C ASN A 100 40.28 13.23 -2.15
N GLU A 101 39.93 11.95 -2.24
CA GLU A 101 40.89 10.83 -2.29
C GLU A 101 41.43 10.55 -3.71
N VAL A 102 40.90 11.22 -4.74
CA VAL A 102 41.31 11.06 -6.15
C VAL A 102 42.19 12.22 -6.65
N LYS A 103 42.57 13.17 -5.78
CA LYS A 103 43.61 14.15 -6.12
C LYS A 103 44.97 13.70 -5.58
N ILE A 104 45.79 13.25 -6.52
CA ILE A 104 47.26 13.13 -6.46
C ILE A 104 47.86 14.48 -6.10
#